data_AF-A0A9Q0INI6-F1
#
_entry.id   AF-A0A9Q0INI6-F1
#
_cell.length_a   1.000
_cell.length_b   1.000
_cell.length_c   1.000
_cell.angle_alpha   90.00
_cell.angle_beta   90.00
_cell.angle_gamma   90.00
#
_symmetry.space_group_name_H-M   'P 1'
#
loop_
_entity.id
_entity.type
_entity.pdbx_description
1 polymer ?
#
loop_
_entity_poly.entity_id
_entity_poly.type
_entity_poly.pdbx_seq_one_letter_code
_entity_poly.pdbx_strand_id
1 'polypeptide(L)'
;MMWQCHVSSSECRCYRLHGFSLLKRFPLSADGACGKALDQPVGEWLEQVGLPQYESKFLLNGFDDLRYMGGNVMEDHDLRDMGITDPGHRKKILHAARSFPKVKALGCDGSTSLATWLDGLGLHEYLPNFLSSGYRTLDCVKNLWELEIVNVIKIAALGHRKRIIASLAERPYEEAPSKSHRLSQIM
;
A
#
# COMPACT_ATOMS: atom_id res chain seq x y z
N MET A 1 -41.78 -4.88 -15.41
CA MET A 1 -41.21 -3.67 -16.02
C MET A 1 -39.81 -3.99 -16.49
N MET A 2 -39.57 -3.85 -17.79
CA MET A 2 -38.27 -4.05 -18.45
C MET A 2 -37.39 -2.82 -18.24
N TRP A 3 -36.17 -3.01 -17.78
CA TRP A 3 -35.08 -2.06 -17.98
C TRP A 3 -34.02 -2.74 -18.84
N GLN A 4 -33.90 -2.30 -20.09
CA GLN A 4 -32.80 -2.60 -20.97
C GLN A 4 -31.67 -1.61 -20.65
N CYS A 5 -30.59 -2.11 -20.08
CA CYS A 5 -29.32 -1.39 -20.02
C CYS A 5 -28.52 -1.76 -21.27
N HIS A 6 -28.57 -0.90 -22.28
CA HIS A 6 -27.55 -0.87 -23.33
C HIS A 6 -26.39 -0.01 -22.80
N VAL A 7 -25.28 -0.65 -22.43
CA VAL A 7 -24.00 0.06 -22.38
C VAL A 7 -22.87 -0.90 -22.71
N SER A 8 -22.18 -0.54 -23.79
CA SER A 8 -20.87 -1.04 -24.17
C SER A 8 -19.83 -0.56 -23.14
N SER A 9 -18.70 -1.27 -23.08
CA SER A 9 -17.53 -1.05 -22.23
C SER A 9 -17.54 -1.87 -20.94
N SER A 10 -16.59 -2.81 -20.91
CA SER A 10 -16.02 -3.47 -19.74
C SER A 10 -15.85 -2.48 -18.59
N GLU A 11 -16.66 -2.61 -17.53
CA GLU A 11 -16.36 -2.30 -16.11
C GLU A 11 -17.64 -2.16 -15.27
N CYS A 12 -18.41 -3.23 -15.14
CA CYS A 12 -19.46 -3.33 -14.13
C CYS A 12 -19.32 -4.65 -13.37
N ARG A 13 -18.51 -4.64 -12.30
CA ARG A 13 -18.53 -5.71 -11.30
C ARG A 13 -19.50 -5.34 -10.18
N CYS A 14 -20.76 -5.74 -10.35
CA CYS A 14 -21.71 -5.82 -9.26
C CYS A 14 -21.31 -6.99 -8.34
N TYR A 15 -20.97 -6.72 -7.08
CA TYR A 15 -20.73 -7.78 -6.10
C TYR A 15 -22.06 -8.42 -5.67
N ARG A 16 -22.34 -9.62 -6.20
CA ARG A 16 -23.36 -10.52 -5.63
C ARG A 16 -22.64 -11.45 -4.66
N LEU A 17 -22.74 -11.17 -3.37
CA LEU A 17 -22.38 -12.12 -2.32
C LEU A 17 -23.35 -13.31 -2.39
N HIS A 18 -22.91 -14.44 -2.93
CA HIS A 18 -23.49 -15.75 -2.66
C HIS A 18 -22.38 -16.80 -2.70
N GLY A 19 -22.32 -17.58 -1.63
CA GLY A 19 -21.18 -18.40 -1.24
C GLY A 19 -20.79 -19.51 -2.21
N PHE A 20 -19.57 -19.99 -2.02
CA PHE A 20 -19.08 -21.20 -2.69
C PHE A 20 -18.27 -22.06 -1.73
N SER A 21 -18.77 -23.27 -1.55
CA SER A 21 -17.99 -24.45 -1.19
C SER A 21 -17.37 -25.06 -2.46
N LEU A 22 -16.27 -25.79 -2.22
CA LEU A 22 -15.65 -26.86 -3.05
C LEU A 22 -14.58 -26.49 -4.08
N LEU A 23 -13.36 -26.87 -3.69
CA LEU A 23 -12.37 -27.62 -4.46
C LEU A 23 -11.99 -27.07 -5.85
N LYS A 24 -11.01 -26.18 -5.86
CA LYS A 24 -10.09 -26.07 -7.00
C LYS A 24 -8.68 -26.37 -6.52
N ARG A 25 -8.28 -27.63 -6.69
CA ARG A 25 -6.89 -28.07 -6.58
C ARG A 25 -6.18 -27.55 -7.85
N PHE A 26 -5.31 -26.56 -7.71
CA PHE A 26 -4.39 -26.19 -8.79
C PHE A 26 -2.97 -26.69 -8.48
N PRO A 27 -2.25 -27.26 -9.46
CA PRO A 27 -0.90 -27.75 -9.26
C PRO A 27 0.05 -26.59 -8.93
N LEU A 28 0.93 -26.82 -7.96
CA LEU A 28 2.13 -26.02 -7.74
C LEU A 28 3.04 -26.19 -8.96
N SER A 29 3.03 -25.22 -9.88
CA SER A 29 4.12 -25.03 -10.82
C SER A 29 4.92 -23.82 -10.36
N ALA A 30 6.03 -24.13 -9.67
CA ALA A 30 7.14 -23.22 -9.50
C ALA A 30 7.86 -23.03 -10.85
N ASP A 31 8.52 -21.87 -10.96
CA ASP A 31 9.35 -21.37 -12.06
C ASP A 31 8.66 -20.62 -13.22
N GLY A 32 8.80 -19.28 -13.17
CA GLY A 32 8.63 -18.38 -14.33
C GLY A 32 7.62 -17.23 -14.20
N ALA A 33 7.07 -16.92 -13.02
CA ALA A 33 5.89 -16.04 -12.88
C ALA A 33 6.11 -14.67 -12.20
N CYS A 34 7.35 -14.17 -12.06
CA CYS A 34 7.60 -12.94 -11.27
C CYS A 34 6.90 -11.69 -11.86
N GLY A 35 6.75 -11.59 -13.18
CA GLY A 35 6.07 -10.45 -13.82
C GLY A 35 4.54 -10.51 -13.72
N LYS A 36 3.93 -11.70 -13.88
CA LYS A 36 2.46 -11.85 -13.87
C LYS A 36 1.85 -11.87 -12.47
N ALA A 37 2.63 -12.22 -11.45
CA ALA A 37 2.15 -12.28 -10.07
C ALA A 37 1.90 -10.90 -9.45
N LEU A 38 2.46 -9.83 -10.01
CA LEU A 38 2.27 -8.47 -9.47
C LEU A 38 1.07 -7.74 -10.08
N ASP A 39 0.60 -8.17 -11.25
CA ASP A 39 -0.58 -7.61 -11.92
C ASP A 39 -1.89 -8.26 -11.44
N GLN A 40 -1.80 -9.29 -10.59
CA GLN A 40 -2.98 -9.96 -10.03
C GLN A 40 -3.57 -9.13 -8.86
N PRO A 41 -4.88 -9.18 -8.64
CA PRO A 41 -5.51 -8.48 -7.53
C PRO A 41 -5.09 -9.05 -6.16
N VAL A 42 -5.17 -8.22 -5.13
CA VAL A 42 -4.82 -8.60 -3.75
C VAL A 42 -5.61 -9.81 -3.25
N GLY A 43 -6.88 -9.95 -3.66
CA GLY A 43 -7.71 -11.12 -3.35
C GLY A 43 -7.10 -12.43 -3.86
N GLU A 44 -6.69 -12.48 -5.13
CA GLU A 44 -6.06 -13.67 -5.73
C GLU A 44 -4.72 -14.01 -5.07
N TRP A 45 -3.92 -13.00 -4.71
CA TRP A 45 -2.72 -13.22 -3.93
C TRP A 45 -3.03 -13.81 -2.55
N LEU A 46 -4.01 -13.27 -1.84
CA LEU A 46 -4.40 -13.79 -0.53
C LEU A 46 -4.97 -15.21 -0.62
N GLU A 47 -5.67 -15.57 -1.69
CA GLU A 47 -6.08 -16.94 -1.97
C GLU A 47 -4.88 -17.89 -2.09
N GLN A 48 -3.83 -17.49 -2.82
CA GLN A 48 -2.58 -18.26 -2.95
C GLN A 48 -1.84 -18.39 -1.61
N VAL A 49 -1.87 -17.33 -0.78
CA VAL A 49 -1.38 -17.36 0.60
C VAL A 49 -2.28 -18.22 1.50
N GLY A 50 -3.50 -18.54 1.08
CA GLY A 50 -4.50 -19.30 1.85
C GLY A 50 -5.16 -18.48 2.95
N LEU A 51 -5.26 -17.17 2.77
CA LEU A 51 -5.89 -16.21 3.68
C LEU A 51 -6.85 -15.22 2.98
N PRO A 52 -7.75 -15.69 2.08
CA PRO A 52 -8.63 -14.80 1.30
C PRO A 52 -9.57 -13.95 2.16
N GLN A 53 -9.88 -14.39 3.38
CA GLN A 53 -10.75 -13.67 4.31
C GLN A 53 -10.23 -12.28 4.71
N TYR A 54 -8.97 -11.96 4.44
CA TYR A 54 -8.39 -10.66 4.74
C TYR A 54 -8.45 -9.65 3.59
N GLU A 55 -8.94 -10.03 2.41
CA GLU A 55 -9.00 -9.15 1.22
C GLU A 55 -9.64 -7.80 1.54
N SER A 56 -10.85 -7.81 2.11
CA SER A 56 -11.54 -6.56 2.45
C SER A 56 -10.74 -5.69 3.42
N LYS A 57 -9.99 -6.29 4.37
CA LYS A 57 -9.16 -5.52 5.30
C LYS A 57 -7.99 -4.85 4.58
N PHE A 58 -7.36 -5.53 3.63
CA PHE A 58 -6.29 -4.97 2.82
C PHE A 58 -6.78 -3.80 1.99
N LEU A 59 -7.86 -3.99 1.23
CA LEU A 59 -8.42 -2.95 0.36
C LEU A 59 -8.91 -1.73 1.15
N LEU A 60 -9.64 -1.93 2.25
CA LEU A 60 -10.12 -0.83 3.10
C LEU A 60 -8.99 -0.02 3.75
N ASN A 61 -7.82 -0.64 3.94
CA ASN A 61 -6.65 0.04 4.49
C ASN A 61 -5.70 0.56 3.41
N GLY A 62 -6.02 0.45 2.11
CA GLY A 62 -5.20 0.95 1.00
C GLY A 62 -3.99 0.08 0.65
N PHE A 63 -4.01 -1.20 1.03
CA PHE A 63 -3.09 -2.21 0.51
C PHE A 63 -3.76 -2.90 -0.68
N ASP A 64 -3.83 -2.19 -1.80
CA ASP A 64 -4.65 -2.52 -2.97
C ASP A 64 -3.84 -2.92 -4.22
N ASP A 65 -2.52 -2.73 -4.20
CA ASP A 65 -1.64 -2.99 -5.33
C ASP A 65 -0.30 -3.58 -4.86
N LEU A 66 -0.04 -4.82 -5.32
CA LEU A 66 1.10 -5.64 -4.92
C LEU A 66 2.45 -5.02 -5.30
N ARG A 67 2.47 -4.18 -6.34
CA ARG A 67 3.69 -3.49 -6.81
C ARG A 67 4.23 -2.52 -5.77
N TYR A 68 3.38 -2.10 -4.83
CA TYR A 68 3.73 -1.13 -3.80
C TYR A 68 3.70 -1.68 -2.38
N MET A 69 3.57 -2.99 -2.20
CA MET A 69 3.48 -3.63 -0.88
C MET A 69 4.81 -4.25 -0.41
N GLY A 70 5.85 -4.26 -1.26
CA GLY A 70 7.16 -4.80 -0.92
C GLY A 70 8.05 -3.81 -0.16
N GLY A 71 9.18 -4.29 0.36
CA GLY A 71 10.23 -3.43 0.91
C GLY A 71 9.86 -2.64 2.18
N ASN A 72 9.37 -3.32 3.22
CA ASN A 72 8.99 -2.75 4.52
C ASN A 72 7.78 -1.79 4.50
N VAL A 73 7.01 -1.73 3.41
CA VAL A 73 5.74 -0.98 3.37
C VAL A 73 4.70 -1.57 4.33
N MET A 74 4.78 -2.87 4.59
CA MET A 74 3.86 -3.58 5.45
C MET A 74 4.64 -4.34 6.52
N GLU A 75 4.37 -4.03 7.79
CA GLU A 75 5.05 -4.57 8.96
C GLU A 75 4.06 -5.31 9.89
N ASP A 76 4.59 -6.04 10.88
CA ASP A 76 3.77 -6.82 11.82
C ASP A 76 2.76 -5.94 12.58
N HIS A 77 3.20 -4.74 12.98
CA HIS A 77 2.34 -3.81 13.71
C HIS A 77 1.19 -3.29 12.83
N ASP A 78 1.44 -2.98 11.56
CA ASP A 78 0.41 -2.52 10.62
C ASP A 78 -0.69 -3.58 10.48
N LEU A 79 -0.30 -4.84 10.27
CA LEU A 79 -1.24 -5.95 10.14
C LEU A 79 -2.07 -6.16 11.42
N ARG A 80 -1.45 -5.98 12.60
CA ARG A 80 -2.15 -6.05 13.88
C ARG A 80 -3.19 -4.93 14.00
N ASP A 81 -2.82 -3.70 13.62
CA ASP A 81 -3.67 -2.52 13.73
C ASP A 81 -4.83 -2.55 12.71
N MET A 82 -4.63 -3.20 11.56
CA MET A 82 -5.70 -3.58 10.62
C MET A 82 -6.65 -4.67 11.19
N GLY A 83 -6.32 -5.25 12.33
CA GLY A 83 -7.11 -6.29 13.01
C GLY A 83 -6.78 -7.72 12.57
N ILE A 84 -5.59 -7.99 12.05
CA ILE A 84 -5.07 -9.35 11.82
C ILE A 84 -4.28 -9.77 13.07
N THR A 85 -5.01 -10.22 14.08
CA THR A 85 -4.47 -10.50 15.42
C THR A 85 -3.73 -11.84 15.52
N ASP A 86 -3.99 -12.78 14.59
CA ASP A 86 -3.31 -14.07 14.57
C ASP A 86 -1.84 -13.93 14.10
N PRO A 87 -0.85 -14.27 14.95
CA PRO A 87 0.56 -14.10 14.61
C PRO A 87 1.05 -15.06 13.52
N GLY A 88 0.42 -16.23 13.36
CA GLY A 88 0.72 -17.17 12.28
C GLY A 88 0.30 -16.59 10.93
N HIS A 89 -0.88 -16.00 10.85
CA HIS A 89 -1.37 -15.32 9.65
C HIS A 89 -0.49 -14.12 9.28
N ARG A 90 -0.12 -13.27 10.25
CA ARG A 90 0.78 -12.14 10.00
C ARG A 90 2.12 -12.60 9.44
N LYS A 91 2.75 -13.62 10.04
CA LYS A 91 4.00 -14.20 9.53
C LYS A 91 3.87 -14.72 8.10
N LYS A 92 2.76 -15.40 7.78
CA LYS A 92 2.52 -15.95 6.44
C LYS A 92 2.40 -14.86 5.38
N ILE A 93 1.62 -13.82 5.69
CA ILE A 93 1.44 -12.62 4.85
C ILE A 93 2.77 -11.92 4.62
N LEU A 94 3.49 -11.59 5.71
CA LEU A 94 4.77 -10.88 5.62
C LEU A 94 5.80 -11.70 4.85
N HIS A 95 5.85 -13.02 5.07
CA HIS A 95 6.75 -13.90 4.33
C HIS A 95 6.43 -13.91 2.83
N ALA A 96 5.16 -14.01 2.46
CA ALA A 96 4.73 -13.99 1.07
C ALA A 96 5.03 -12.65 0.39
N ALA A 97 4.89 -11.53 1.10
CA ALA A 97 5.15 -10.19 0.58
C ALA A 97 6.66 -9.89 0.36
N ARG A 98 7.59 -10.72 0.87
CA ARG A 98 9.04 -10.50 0.70
C ARG A 98 9.51 -10.59 -0.75
N SER A 99 8.76 -11.26 -1.62
CA SER A 99 9.08 -11.36 -3.04
C SER A 99 8.64 -10.15 -3.86
N PHE A 100 7.83 -9.25 -3.27
CA PHE A 100 7.35 -8.05 -3.97
C PHE A 100 8.47 -7.02 -4.16
N PRO A 101 8.42 -6.27 -5.27
CA PRO A 101 9.39 -5.22 -5.53
C PRO A 101 9.30 -4.13 -4.46
N LYS A 102 10.41 -3.46 -4.21
CA LYS A 102 10.41 -2.26 -3.37
C LYS A 102 9.74 -1.12 -4.14
N VAL A 103 9.03 -0.26 -3.42
CA VAL A 103 8.52 1.00 -3.98
C VAL A 103 9.70 1.79 -4.53
N LYS A 104 9.56 2.27 -5.77
CA LYS A 104 10.58 3.10 -6.40
C LYS A 104 10.70 4.41 -5.62
N ALA A 105 11.93 4.73 -5.22
CA ALA A 105 12.22 5.98 -4.56
C ALA A 105 11.94 7.18 -5.48
N LEU A 106 11.72 8.32 -4.84
CA LEU A 106 11.48 9.60 -5.49
C LEU A 106 12.59 9.89 -6.50
N GLY A 107 12.21 10.13 -7.76
CA GLY A 107 13.16 10.48 -8.82
C GLY A 107 13.94 11.75 -8.45
N CYS A 108 15.24 11.60 -8.21
CA CYS A 108 16.15 12.70 -7.86
C CYS A 108 16.63 13.50 -9.07
N ASP A 109 16.14 13.20 -10.28
CA ASP A 109 16.60 13.82 -11.52
C ASP A 109 16.05 15.24 -11.75
N GLY A 110 15.21 15.74 -10.84
CA GLY A 110 14.62 17.09 -10.90
C GLY A 110 13.60 17.26 -12.04
N SER A 111 13.35 16.22 -12.84
CA SER A 111 12.41 16.26 -13.96
C SER A 111 10.99 15.83 -13.55
N THR A 112 10.89 15.08 -12.45
CA THR A 112 9.62 14.53 -11.98
C THR A 112 8.77 15.60 -11.28
N SER A 113 7.56 15.84 -11.79
CA SER A 113 6.58 16.71 -11.12
C SER A 113 5.86 15.99 -9.97
N LEU A 114 5.23 16.75 -9.06
CA LEU A 114 4.37 16.19 -8.01
C LEU A 114 3.27 15.27 -8.57
N ALA A 115 2.62 15.68 -9.66
CA ALA A 115 1.58 14.88 -10.31
C ALA A 115 2.15 13.58 -10.88
N THR A 116 3.27 13.64 -11.59
CA THR A 116 3.93 12.46 -12.18
C THR A 116 4.41 11.48 -11.11
N TRP A 117 4.90 11.98 -9.97
CA TRP A 117 5.26 11.12 -8.84
C TRP A 117 4.04 10.41 -8.26
N LEU A 118 2.94 11.13 -8.01
CA LEU A 118 1.70 10.54 -7.52
C LEU A 118 1.10 9.52 -8.52
N ASP A 119 1.16 9.80 -9.81
CA ASP A 119 0.78 8.85 -10.87
C ASP A 119 1.60 7.57 -10.80
N GLY A 120 2.93 7.70 -10.62
CA GLY A 120 3.84 6.57 -10.48
C GLY A 120 3.58 5.72 -9.23
N LEU A 121 2.88 6.26 -8.23
CA LEU A 121 2.43 5.55 -7.03
C LEU A 121 0.96 5.05 -7.12
N GLY A 122 0.23 5.42 -8.17
CA GLY A 122 -1.21 5.18 -8.28
C GLY A 122 -2.04 6.00 -7.28
N LEU A 123 -1.56 7.17 -6.85
CA LEU A 123 -2.15 8.02 -5.80
C LEU A 123 -2.57 9.40 -6.33
N HIS A 124 -2.83 9.51 -7.64
CA HIS A 124 -3.21 10.78 -8.29
C HIS A 124 -4.47 11.40 -7.69
N GLU A 125 -5.38 10.59 -7.17
CA GLU A 125 -6.61 11.05 -6.52
C GLU A 125 -6.35 12.06 -5.38
N TYR A 126 -5.17 12.01 -4.74
CA TYR A 126 -4.80 12.92 -3.66
C TYR A 126 -4.14 14.21 -4.15
N LEU A 127 -3.83 14.35 -5.43
CA LEU A 127 -3.18 15.54 -5.98
C LEU A 127 -3.89 16.86 -5.56
N PRO A 128 -5.22 16.98 -5.60
CA PRO A 128 -5.91 18.18 -5.11
C PRO A 128 -5.67 18.48 -3.63
N ASN A 129 -5.51 17.46 -2.79
CA ASN A 129 -5.27 17.61 -1.36
C ASN A 129 -3.85 18.15 -1.10
N PHE A 130 -2.86 17.66 -1.84
CA PHE A 130 -1.50 18.20 -1.79
C PHE A 130 -1.47 19.68 -2.20
N LEU A 131 -2.09 20.00 -3.34
CA LEU A 131 -2.09 21.37 -3.88
C LEU A 131 -2.83 22.37 -2.98
N SER A 132 -3.98 21.97 -2.43
CA SER A 132 -4.76 22.79 -1.50
C SER A 132 -4.02 23.03 -0.17
N SER A 133 -3.22 22.05 0.25
CA SER A 133 -2.34 22.15 1.43
C SER A 133 -1.02 22.89 1.17
N GLY A 134 -0.79 23.35 -0.07
CA GLY A 134 0.39 24.12 -0.44
C GLY A 134 1.62 23.31 -0.89
N TYR A 135 1.55 21.99 -0.90
CA TYR A 135 2.59 21.13 -1.44
C TYR A 135 2.52 21.13 -2.97
N ARG A 136 3.39 21.89 -3.63
CA ARG A 136 3.40 22.06 -5.10
C ARG A 136 4.61 21.46 -5.81
N THR A 137 5.68 21.18 -5.07
CA THR A 137 6.94 20.65 -5.61
C THR A 137 7.40 19.45 -4.82
N LEU A 138 8.28 18.65 -5.43
CA LEU A 138 8.85 17.48 -4.75
C LEU A 138 9.69 17.87 -3.53
N ASP A 139 10.36 19.02 -3.54
CA ASP A 139 11.12 19.51 -2.39
C ASP A 139 10.26 19.75 -1.14
N CYS A 140 9.01 20.16 -1.31
CA CYS A 140 8.09 20.35 -0.19
C CYS A 140 7.64 19.02 0.43
N VAL A 141 7.63 17.91 -0.32
CA VAL A 141 7.11 16.61 0.15
C VAL A 141 8.20 15.68 0.69
N LYS A 142 9.48 15.94 0.39
CA LYS A 142 10.63 15.11 0.83
C LYS A 142 10.73 14.90 2.35
N ASN A 143 10.18 15.82 3.13
CA ASN A 143 10.24 15.79 4.60
C ASN A 143 8.86 15.60 5.26
N LEU A 144 7.88 15.05 4.53
CA LEU A 144 6.55 14.80 5.09
C LEU A 144 6.60 13.80 6.24
N TRP A 145 6.00 14.19 7.35
CA TRP A 145 5.76 13.31 8.48
C TRP A 145 4.44 12.56 8.27
N GLU A 146 4.33 11.35 8.81
CA GLU A 146 3.08 10.58 8.71
C GLU A 146 1.87 11.36 9.24
N LEU A 147 2.04 12.13 10.32
CA LEU A 147 0.99 12.97 10.88
C LEU A 147 0.54 14.08 9.92
N GLU A 148 1.43 14.64 9.10
CA GLU A 148 1.06 15.62 8.07
C GLU A 148 0.26 14.95 6.95
N ILE A 149 0.66 13.75 6.53
CA ILE A 149 -0.05 12.98 5.52
C ILE A 149 -1.49 12.69 5.97
N VAL A 150 -1.68 12.30 7.24
CA VAL A 150 -3.02 12.06 7.81
C VAL A 150 -3.80 13.36 7.97
N ASN A 151 -3.22 14.36 8.64
CA ASN A 151 -3.99 15.48 9.16
C ASN A 151 -4.08 16.66 8.20
N VAL A 152 -3.08 16.86 7.34
CA VAL A 152 -3.02 17.98 6.39
C VAL A 152 -3.52 17.50 5.03
N ILE A 153 -2.89 16.45 4.48
CA ILE A 153 -3.21 15.92 3.14
C ILE A 153 -4.47 15.03 3.16
N LYS A 154 -4.96 14.65 4.34
CA LYS A 154 -6.20 13.88 4.53
C LYS A 154 -6.16 12.46 3.95
N ILE A 155 -5.01 11.80 3.98
CA ILE A 155 -4.87 10.41 3.55
C ILE A 155 -4.95 9.49 4.78
N ALA A 156 -6.13 8.90 5.01
CA ALA A 156 -6.36 8.03 6.15
C ALA A 156 -5.90 6.58 5.92
N ALA A 157 -5.95 6.10 4.67
CA ALA A 157 -5.59 4.74 4.30
C ALA A 157 -4.12 4.45 4.63
N LEU A 158 -3.87 3.45 5.48
CA LEU A 158 -2.54 3.11 5.99
C LEU A 158 -1.57 2.71 4.86
N GLY A 159 -2.00 1.84 3.95
CA GLY A 159 -1.17 1.40 2.83
C GLY A 159 -0.80 2.54 1.88
N HIS A 160 -1.70 3.51 1.66
CA HIS A 160 -1.38 4.70 0.85
C HIS A 160 -0.33 5.57 1.54
N ARG A 161 -0.45 5.78 2.86
CA ARG A 161 0.56 6.49 3.66
C ARG A 161 1.91 5.82 3.59
N LYS A 162 1.96 4.50 3.83
CA LYS A 162 3.20 3.72 3.84
C LYS A 162 3.84 3.70 2.44
N ARG A 163 3.05 3.64 1.37
CA ARG A 163 3.52 3.77 -0.02
C ARG A 163 4.19 5.13 -0.28
N ILE A 164 3.56 6.23 0.16
CA ILE A 164 4.15 7.57 0.06
C ILE A 164 5.48 7.60 0.84
N ILE A 165 5.48 7.22 2.11
CA ILE A 165 6.66 7.24 2.98
C ILE A 165 7.80 6.40 2.39
N ALA A 166 7.50 5.19 1.90
CA ALA A 166 8.49 4.31 1.28
C ALA A 166 9.10 4.92 0.00
N SER A 167 8.32 5.69 -0.77
CA SER A 167 8.85 6.41 -1.94
C SER A 167 9.69 7.64 -1.57
N LEU A 168 9.43 8.27 -0.42
CA LEU A 168 10.19 9.41 0.08
C LEU A 168 11.50 9.01 0.77
N ALA A 169 11.53 7.81 1.37
CA ALA A 169 12.65 7.30 2.12
C ALA A 169 13.79 6.79 1.22
N GLU A 170 14.69 7.68 0.80
CA GLU A 170 16.04 7.35 0.33
C GLU A 170 16.97 6.86 1.47
N ARG A 171 16.48 6.72 2.71
CA ARG A 171 17.30 6.32 3.86
C ARG A 171 16.69 5.12 4.59
N PRO A 172 17.49 4.09 4.95
CA PRO A 172 17.07 3.12 5.94
C PRO A 172 16.68 3.89 7.22
N TYR A 173 15.47 3.62 7.71
CA TYR A 173 14.81 4.25 8.86
C TYR A 173 15.80 4.69 9.96
N GLU A 174 16.01 5.99 10.12
CA GLU A 174 16.64 6.55 11.32
C GLU A 174 15.49 6.99 12.22
N GLU A 175 15.34 6.33 13.38
CA GLU A 175 14.30 6.64 14.36
C GLU A 175 14.23 8.17 14.61
N ALA A 176 13.02 8.68 14.84
CA ALA A 176 12.80 10.08 15.18
C ALA A 176 13.84 10.53 16.23
N PRO A 177 14.50 11.70 16.07
CA PRO A 177 15.54 12.13 16.97
C PRO A 177 14.98 12.15 18.39
N SER A 178 15.42 11.18 19.20
CA SER A 178 15.03 11.11 20.59
C SER A 178 15.43 12.42 21.24
N LYS A 179 14.48 13.06 21.94
CA LYS A 179 14.78 14.26 22.72
C LYS A 179 15.90 13.88 23.69
N SER A 180 17.12 14.29 23.36
CA SER A 180 18.26 14.12 24.24
C SER A 180 17.92 14.82 25.55
N HIS A 181 17.63 14.02 26.59
CA HIS A 181 17.48 14.51 27.94
C HIS A 181 18.83 15.12 28.33
N ARG A 182 18.93 16.45 28.17
CA ARG A 182 19.97 17.27 28.79
C ARG A 182 19.79 17.20 30.30
N LEU A 183 20.41 16.22 30.94
CA LEU A 183 20.63 16.14 32.39
C LEU A 183 21.91 15.31 32.60
N SER A 184 22.96 15.72 33.30
CA SER A 184 23.40 16.97 33.90
C SER A 184 24.83 16.68 34.32
N GLN A 185 25.78 17.50 33.88
CA GLN A 185 27.16 17.47 34.31
C GLN A 185 27.21 18.00 35.75
N ILE A 186 27.37 17.12 36.73
CA ILE A 186 27.84 17.30 38.13
C ILE A 186 28.14 15.85 38.56
N MET A 187 29.35 15.40 38.92
CA MET A 187 30.43 15.99 39.70
C MET A 187 31.75 15.30 39.32
#